data_AF-A0A967VXC1-F1
#
_entry.id   AF-A0A967VXC1-F1
#
_cell.length_a   1.000
_cell.length_b   1.000
_cell.length_c   1.000
_cell.angle_alpha   90.00
_cell.angle_beta   90.00
_cell.angle_gamma   90.00
#
_symmetry.space_group_name_H-M   'P 1'
#
loop_
_entity.id
_entity.type
_entity.pdbx_description
1 polymer ?
#
loop_
_entity_poly.entity_id
_entity_poly.type
_entity_poly.pdbx_seq_one_letter_code
_entity_poly.pdbx_strand_id
1 'polypeptide(L)' 'GTFLKKKGRRPILVGADIYRPAARKQLEVVGKNINVPFYTSESQDALQITKDSIKDARERACDVLILDTAGRLH' A
#
# COMPACT_ATOMS: atom_id res chain seq x y z
N GLY A 1 0.19 7.95 5.48
CA GLY A 1 0.94 7.19 6.50
C GLY A 1 1.18 7.98 7.78
N THR A 2 2.07 8.97 7.77
CA THR A 2 2.56 9.68 8.97
C THR A 2 1.47 10.29 9.85
N PHE A 3 0.45 10.92 9.25
CA PHE A 3 -0.68 11.48 9.99
C PHE A 3 -1.41 10.43 10.84
N LEU A 4 -1.69 9.26 10.26
CA LEU A 4 -2.38 8.16 10.95
C LEU A 4 -1.53 7.56 12.07
N LYS A 5 -0.20 7.43 11.86
CA LYS A 5 0.74 7.05 12.93
C LYS A 5 0.68 8.01 14.12
N LYS A 6 0.66 9.33 13.85
CA LYS A 6 0.52 10.36 14.90
C LYS A 6 -0.82 10.27 15.64
N LYS A 7 -1.83 9.63 15.06
CA LYS A 7 -3.15 9.38 15.68
C LYS A 7 -3.24 7.99 16.34
N GLY A 8 -2.12 7.29 16.53
CA GLY A 8 -2.07 5.98 17.18
C GLY A 8 -2.52 4.81 16.30
N ARG A 9 -2.71 5.02 15.00
CA ARG A 9 -3.07 3.97 14.04
C ARG A 9 -1.82 3.30 13.47
N ARG A 10 -1.99 2.09 12.94
CA ARG A 10 -0.96 1.26 12.32
C ARG A 10 -1.24 1.11 10.82
N PRO A 11 -0.96 2.14 9.99
CA PRO A 11 -1.24 2.10 8.57
C PRO A 11 -0.27 1.19 7.80
N ILE A 12 -0.73 0.66 6.67
CA ILE A 12 0.07 0.05 5.62
C ILE A 12 -0.21 0.72 4.27
N LEU A 13 0.83 0.94 3.46
CA LEU A 13 0.70 1.46 2.10
C LEU A 13 0.59 0.28 1.12
N VAL A 14 -0.32 0.35 0.15
CA VAL A 14 -0.56 -0.76 -0.79
C VAL A 14 -0.48 -0.24 -2.22
N GLY A 15 0.48 -0.73 -3.00
CA GLY A 15 0.65 -0.38 -4.40
C GLY A 15 -0.28 -1.20 -5.29
N ALA A 16 -1.49 -0.68 -5.56
CA ALA A 16 -2.52 -1.32 -6.39
C ALA A 16 -2.60 -0.74 -7.82
N ASP A 17 -1.75 0.22 -8.17
CA ASP A 17 -1.58 0.70 -9.53
C ASP A 17 -0.81 -0.34 -10.38
N ILE A 18 -1.54 -1.09 -11.22
CA ILE A 18 -0.97 -2.13 -12.10
C ILE A 18 -0.26 -1.57 -13.34
N TYR A 19 -0.55 -0.33 -13.72
CA TYR A 19 -0.06 0.25 -14.97
C TYR A 19 1.26 1.00 -14.79
N ARG A 20 1.60 1.43 -13.56
CA ARG A 20 2.79 2.23 -13.28
C ARG A 20 3.75 1.51 -12.31
N PRO A 21 4.63 0.61 -12.79
CA PRO A 21 5.62 -0.07 -11.96
C PRO A 21 6.52 0.88 -11.15
N ALA A 22 6.90 2.02 -11.74
CA ALA A 22 7.70 3.04 -11.06
C ALA A 22 6.99 3.65 -9.85
N ALA A 23 5.66 3.82 -9.91
CA ALA A 23 4.87 4.34 -8.79
C ALA A 23 4.86 3.37 -7.60
N ARG A 24 4.74 2.05 -7.86
CA ARG A 24 4.87 1.02 -6.81
C ARG A 24 6.24 1.09 -6.13
N LYS A 25 7.32 1.23 -6.91
CA LYS A 25 8.67 1.32 -6.36
C LYS A 25 8.88 2.59 -5.54
N GLN A 26 8.34 3.72 -6.01
CA GLN A 26 8.36 4.97 -5.27
C GLN A 26 7.60 4.85 -3.94
N LEU A 27 6.44 4.18 -3.93
CA LEU A 27 5.65 3.95 -2.72
C LEU A 27 6.42 3.13 -1.68
N GLU A 28 7.16 2.10 -2.11
CA GLU A 28 8.07 1.34 -1.25
C GLU A 28 9.14 2.24 -0.61
N VAL A 29 9.80 3.09 -1.41
CA VAL A 29 10.83 4.02 -0.89
C VAL A 29 10.24 4.98 0.14
N VAL A 30 9.06 5.55 -0.16
CA VAL A 30 8.35 6.44 0.76
C VAL A 30 8.01 5.72 2.06
N GLY A 31 7.44 4.51 1.98
CA GLY A 31 7.08 3.70 3.15
C GLY A 31 8.28 3.42 4.06
N LYS A 32 9.41 3.00 3.46
CA LYS A 32 10.67 2.77 4.18
C LYS A 32 11.15 4.03 4.90
N ASN A 33 11.19 5.18 4.21
CA ASN A 33 11.68 6.44 4.76
C ASN A 33 10.87 6.93 5.98
N ILE A 34 9.57 6.61 6.06
CA ILE A 34 8.69 7.04 7.16
C ILE A 34 8.39 5.92 8.18
N ASN A 35 9.07 4.78 8.07
CA ASN A 35 8.84 3.57 8.86
C ASN A 35 7.35 3.17 8.88
N VAL A 36 6.74 3.13 7.70
CA VAL A 36 5.37 2.63 7.48
C VAL A 36 5.47 1.37 6.62
N PRO A 37 4.89 0.24 7.05
CA PRO A 37 4.83 -0.97 6.24
C PRO A 37 4.23 -0.68 4.86
N PHE A 38 4.69 -1.42 3.87
CA PHE A 38 4.14 -1.37 2.52
C PHE A 38 3.92 -2.79 1.99
N TYR A 39 2.96 -2.92 1.07
CA TYR A 39 2.66 -4.13 0.32
C TYR A 39 2.68 -3.82 -1.18
N THR A 40 3.42 -4.61 -1.94
CA THR A 40 3.43 -4.61 -3.40
C THR A 40 3.44 -6.05 -3.90
N SER A 41 2.97 -6.27 -5.13
CA SER A 41 2.97 -7.57 -5.78
C SER A 41 3.23 -7.38 -7.27
N GLU A 42 3.88 -8.35 -7.91
CA GLU A 42 4.08 -8.38 -9.37
C GLU A 42 2.80 -8.69 -10.15
N SER A 43 1.72 -9.06 -9.44
CA SER A 43 0.41 -9.27 -10.04
C SER A 43 -0.05 -8.06 -10.86
N GLN A 44 -0.74 -8.37 -11.96
CA GLN A 44 -1.44 -7.40 -12.81
C GLN A 44 -2.94 -7.34 -12.50
N ASP A 45 -3.39 -8.04 -11.46
CA ASP A 45 -4.77 -7.99 -10.97
C ASP A 45 -4.86 -7.15 -9.70
N ALA A 46 -5.42 -5.94 -9.82
CA ALA A 46 -5.60 -5.02 -8.70
C ALA A 46 -6.52 -5.58 -7.59
N LEU A 47 -7.51 -6.39 -7.94
CA LEU A 47 -8.40 -7.03 -6.96
C LEU A 47 -7.63 -8.08 -6.16
N GLN A 48 -6.80 -8.88 -6.83
CA GLN A 48 -5.94 -9.85 -6.17
C GLN A 48 -4.95 -9.17 -5.22
N ILE A 49 -4.26 -8.12 -5.69
CA ILE A 49 -3.33 -7.31 -4.86
C ILE A 49 -4.05 -6.80 -3.61
N THR A 50 -5.26 -6.28 -3.78
CA THR A 50 -6.04 -5.72 -2.67
C THR A 50 -6.40 -6.82 -1.65
N LYS A 51 -6.87 -7.98 -2.10
CA LYS A 51 -7.21 -9.12 -1.22
C LYS A 51 -5.99 -9.62 -0.45
N ASP A 52 -4.86 -9.78 -1.12
CA ASP A 52 -3.63 -10.24 -0.49
C ASP A 52 -3.07 -9.21 0.49
N SER A 53 -3.22 -7.92 0.19
CA SER A 53 -2.81 -6.83 1.09
C SER A 53 -3.61 -6.84 2.40
N ILE A 54 -4.88 -7.27 2.39
CA ILE A 54 -5.70 -7.40 3.60
C ILE A 54 -5.16 -8.52 4.49
N LYS A 55 -4.74 -9.63 3.89
CA LYS A 55 -4.12 -10.74 4.61
C LYS A 55 -2.79 -10.30 5.25
N ASP A 56 -1.91 -9.68 4.48
CA ASP A 56 -0.63 -9.15 4.97
C ASP A 56 -0.81 -8.11 6.08
N ALA A 57 -1.78 -7.20 5.92
CA ALA A 57 -2.11 -6.20 6.94
C ALA A 57 -2.53 -6.85 8.26
N ARG A 58 -3.35 -7.92 8.21
CA ARG A 58 -3.78 -8.66 9.41
C ARG A 58 -2.59 -9.35 10.09
N GLU A 59 -1.74 -10.02 9.33
CA GLU A 59 -0.53 -10.69 9.86
C GLU A 59 0.44 -9.69 10.52
N ARG A 60 0.50 -8.46 9.99
CA ARG A 60 1.32 -7.36 10.56
C ARG A 60 0.59 -6.52 11.61
N ALA A 61 -0.64 -6.90 11.98
CA ALA A 61 -1.53 -6.16 12.88
C ALA A 61 -1.68 -4.67 12.52
N CYS A 62 -1.75 -4.37 11.22
CA CYS A 62 -2.11 -3.07 10.68
C CYS A 62 -3.64 -2.88 10.69
N ASP A 63 -4.10 -1.69 11.05
CA ASP A 63 -5.53 -1.38 11.24
C ASP A 63 -6.09 -0.39 10.21
N VAL A 64 -5.25 0.09 9.29
CA VAL A 64 -5.63 0.97 8.19
C VAL A 64 -4.87 0.59 6.92
N LEU A 65 -5.58 0.35 5.83
CA LEU A 65 -5.00 0.17 4.50
C LEU A 65 -5.10 1.48 3.72
N ILE A 66 -4.01 1.89 3.08
CA ILE A 66 -3.97 3.02 2.14
C ILE A 66 -3.67 2.46 0.76
N LEU A 67 -4.70 2.35 -0.08
CA LEU A 67 -4.62 1.81 -1.43
C LEU A 67 -4.23 2.93 -2.41
N ASP A 68 -3.08 2.79 -3.05
CA ASP A 68 -2.66 3.62 -4.18
C ASP A 68 -3.07 2.93 -5.47
N THR A 69 -4.17 3.38 -6.07
CA THR A 69 -4.73 2.81 -7.30
C THR A 69 -4.34 3.65 -8.50
N ALA A 70 -4.46 3.06 -9.70
CA ALA A 70 -4.33 3.82 -10.93
C ALA A 70 -5.30 5.02 -10.96
N GLY A 71 -4.81 6.15 -11.49
CA GLY A 71 -5.65 7.31 -11.77
C GLY A 71 -6.70 6.98 -12.84
N ARG A 72 -7.82 7.69 -12.83
CA ARG A 72 -8.86 7.53 -13.85
C ARG A 72 -8.40 8.25 -15.13
N LEU A 73 -8.34 7.54 -16.26
CA LEU A 73 -8.16 8.15 -17.58
C LEU A 73 -9.38 9.02 -17.87
N HIS A 74 -9.17 10.32 -18.07
CA HIS A 74 -10.09 11.22 -18.75
C HIS A 74 -9.39 11.74 -20.01
#